data_AF-A0A7Y2C9V3-F1
#
_entry.id   AF-A0A7Y2C9V3-F1
#
_cell.length_a   1.000
_cell.length_b   1.000
_cell.length_c   1.000
_cell.angle_alpha   90.00
_cell.angle_beta   90.00
_cell.angle_gamma   90.00
#
_symmetry.space_group_name_H-M   'P 1'
#
loop_
_entity.id
_entity.type
_entity.pdbx_description
1 polymer ?
#
loop_
_entity_poly.entity_id
_entity_poly.type
_entity_poly.pdbx_seq_one_letter_code
_entity_poly.pdbx_strand_id
1 'polypeptide(L)'
;MFIREAYVVEWLRQNYPDVDFGVSPIPALKESVSAGGPYLFVVSKDAVHRDEAWRLVSYMMSDEVYRRYADIGGVIPTTASIGSEPKYRDDPDLKVFVEQEMASLRSFPLDQRVTELLGAYIERFCYGHMDGPTMLRRAEDDINRMFAANRENKPAT
;
A
#
# COMPACT_ATOMS: atom_id res chain seq x y z
N MET A 1 2.88 19.71 -3.65
CA MET A 1 3.22 18.32 -4.05
C MET A 1 3.05 17.42 -2.83
N PHE A 2 2.46 16.25 -3.02
CA PHE A 2 2.32 15.21 -1.99
C PHE A 2 2.37 13.83 -2.67
N ILE A 3 2.61 12.78 -1.88
CA ILE A 3 2.60 11.39 -2.36
C ILE A 3 1.34 10.73 -1.80
N ARG A 4 0.47 10.26 -2.70
CA ARG A 4 -0.80 9.59 -2.38
C ARG A 4 -1.18 8.58 -3.45
N GLU A 5 -2.16 7.75 -3.12
CA GLU A 5 -2.77 6.73 -3.96
C GLU A 5 -3.80 7.34 -4.95
N ALA A 6 -4.18 6.57 -5.97
CA ALA A 6 -5.00 7.02 -7.10
C ALA A 6 -6.35 7.64 -6.75
N TYR A 7 -6.96 7.26 -5.61
CA TYR A 7 -8.28 7.79 -5.21
C TYR A 7 -8.29 9.31 -5.09
N VAL A 8 -7.13 9.93 -4.81
CA VAL A 8 -7.01 11.38 -4.66
C VAL A 8 -7.35 12.13 -5.95
N VAL A 9 -7.16 11.50 -7.12
CA VAL A 9 -7.47 12.11 -8.41
C VAL A 9 -8.96 12.38 -8.52
N GLU A 10 -9.78 11.35 -8.32
CA GLU A 10 -11.24 11.51 -8.36
C GLU A 10 -11.76 12.36 -7.21
N TRP A 11 -11.15 12.25 -6.02
CA TRP A 11 -11.49 13.11 -4.91
C TRP A 11 -11.23 14.60 -5.21
N LEU A 12 -10.10 14.94 -5.85
CA LEU A 12 -9.81 16.32 -6.26
C LEU A 12 -10.77 16.79 -7.34
N ARG A 13 -11.02 15.99 -8.39
CA ARG A 13 -11.97 16.30 -9.46
C ARG A 13 -13.37 16.60 -8.92
N GLN A 14 -13.81 15.87 -7.89
CA GLN A 14 -15.14 16.01 -7.29
C GLN A 14 -15.24 17.18 -6.30
N ASN A 15 -14.22 17.39 -5.46
CA ASN A 15 -14.29 18.33 -4.33
C ASN A 15 -13.66 19.69 -4.64
N TYR A 16 -12.76 19.75 -5.62
CA TYR A 16 -12.01 20.95 -6.01
C TYR A 16 -11.87 21.03 -7.54
N PRO A 17 -12.96 21.08 -8.30
CA PRO A 17 -12.93 20.97 -9.78
C PRO A 17 -12.13 22.08 -10.48
N ASP A 18 -11.95 23.23 -9.81
CA ASP A 18 -11.21 24.38 -10.33
C ASP A 18 -9.70 24.32 -10.02
N VAL A 19 -9.24 23.33 -9.24
CA VAL A 19 -7.82 23.20 -8.93
C VAL A 19 -7.07 22.63 -10.12
N ASP A 20 -6.05 23.34 -10.58
CA ASP A 20 -5.10 22.81 -11.55
C ASP A 20 -4.12 21.88 -10.83
N PHE A 21 -4.14 20.60 -11.19
CA PHE A 21 -3.24 19.59 -10.65
C PHE A 21 -2.73 18.68 -11.76
N GLY A 22 -1.63 17.99 -11.48
CA GLY A 22 -1.12 16.92 -12.33
C GLY A 22 -0.61 15.77 -11.49
N VAL A 23 -0.57 14.59 -12.11
CA VAL A 23 -0.02 13.37 -11.53
C VAL A 23 1.31 13.02 -12.21
N SER A 24 2.30 12.62 -11.43
CA SER A 24 3.62 12.22 -11.91
C SER A 24 4.07 10.94 -11.21
N PRO A 25 4.89 10.10 -11.86
CA PRO A 25 5.59 9.01 -11.19
C PRO A 25 6.41 9.50 -10.00
N ILE A 26 6.74 8.57 -9.09
CA ILE A 26 7.67 8.81 -7.98
C ILE A 26 9.01 9.30 -8.55
N PRO A 27 9.55 10.44 -8.08
CA PRO A 27 10.84 10.94 -8.56
C PRO A 27 11.95 9.91 -8.41
N ALA A 28 12.71 9.67 -9.48
CA ALA A 28 13.83 8.74 -9.45
C ALA A 28 15.10 9.40 -8.89
N LEU A 29 15.80 8.69 -8.00
CA LEU A 29 17.22 8.94 -7.76
C LEU A 29 18.07 8.01 -8.65
N LYS A 30 17.79 6.70 -8.61
CA LYS A 30 18.33 5.69 -9.51
C LYS A 30 17.24 5.03 -10.34
N GLU A 31 16.12 4.75 -9.69
CA GLU A 31 14.93 4.12 -10.26
C GLU A 31 13.68 4.84 -9.73
N SER A 32 12.60 4.84 -10.52
CA SER A 32 11.28 5.32 -10.11
C SER A 32 10.45 4.11 -9.70
N VAL A 33 10.44 3.81 -8.40
CA VAL A 33 9.72 2.65 -7.86
C VAL A 33 8.89 3.10 -6.68
N SER A 34 7.63 2.66 -6.66
CA SER A 34 6.74 2.82 -5.51
C SER A 34 6.62 1.50 -4.74
N ALA A 35 6.08 1.58 -3.53
CA ALA A 35 5.77 0.43 -2.72
C ALA A 35 4.26 0.39 -2.47
N GLY A 36 3.63 -0.74 -2.76
CA GLY A 36 2.20 -0.92 -2.63
C GLY A 36 1.79 -2.34 -2.99
N GLY A 37 0.60 -2.75 -2.56
CA GLY A 37 0.07 -4.08 -2.85
C GLY A 37 -1.46 -4.08 -2.79
N PRO A 38 -2.10 -5.10 -3.40
CA PRO A 38 -3.55 -5.26 -3.32
C PRO A 38 -3.98 -5.52 -1.88
N TYR A 39 -5.13 -4.97 -1.49
CA TYR A 39 -5.84 -5.46 -0.31
C TYR A 39 -6.51 -6.78 -0.65
N LEU A 40 -6.14 -7.83 0.10
CA LEU A 40 -6.60 -9.19 -0.17
C LEU A 40 -7.84 -9.51 0.65
N PHE A 41 -8.82 -10.13 0.00
CA PHE A 41 -9.83 -10.92 0.72
C PHE A 41 -9.21 -12.23 1.17
N VAL A 42 -9.37 -12.55 2.45
CA VAL A 42 -8.85 -13.80 3.05
C VAL A 42 -9.98 -14.49 3.79
N VAL A 43 -10.15 -15.79 3.55
CA VAL A 43 -11.05 -16.64 4.32
C VAL A 43 -10.22 -17.43 5.32
N SER A 44 -10.49 -17.24 6.62
CA SER A 44 -9.78 -17.96 7.67
C SER A 44 -9.95 -19.47 7.53
N LYS A 45 -8.87 -20.22 7.79
CA LYS A 45 -8.93 -21.68 7.87
C LYS A 45 -9.88 -22.16 8.98
N ASP A 46 -10.12 -21.35 10.01
CA ASP A 46 -10.97 -21.70 11.15
C ASP A 46 -12.42 -21.18 10.97
N ALA A 47 -12.77 -20.68 9.78
CA ALA A 47 -14.11 -20.18 9.50
C ALA A 47 -15.16 -21.31 9.52
N VAL A 48 -16.24 -21.10 10.27
CA VAL A 48 -17.39 -22.02 10.37
C VAL A 48 -18.16 -22.14 9.04
N HIS A 49 -18.30 -21.02 8.31
CA HIS A 49 -19.05 -20.91 7.05
C HIS A 49 -18.11 -20.61 5.88
N ARG A 50 -17.17 -21.53 5.62
CA ARG A 50 -16.09 -21.32 4.64
C ARG A 50 -16.61 -21.16 3.20
N ASP A 51 -17.59 -21.98 2.82
CA ASP A 51 -18.11 -21.99 1.45
C ASP A 51 -18.92 -20.73 1.17
N GLU A 52 -19.73 -20.26 2.12
CA GLU A 52 -20.47 -19.00 2.03
C GLU A 52 -19.53 -17.80 1.98
N ALA A 53 -18.46 -17.81 2.80
CA ALA A 53 -17.42 -16.78 2.75
C ALA A 53 -16.76 -16.73 1.36
N TRP A 54 -16.44 -17.89 0.77
CA TRP A 54 -15.89 -17.93 -0.59
C TRP A 54 -16.88 -17.45 -1.65
N ARG A 55 -18.17 -17.78 -1.51
CA ARG A 55 -19.21 -17.26 -2.42
C ARG A 55 -19.30 -15.73 -2.36
N LEU A 56 -19.18 -15.14 -1.17
CA LEU A 56 -19.15 -13.69 -1.03
C LEU A 56 -17.91 -13.07 -1.69
N VAL A 57 -16.72 -13.63 -1.46
CA VAL A 57 -15.50 -13.11 -2.10
C VAL A 57 -15.59 -13.22 -3.61
N SER A 58 -16.08 -14.33 -4.15
CA SER A 58 -16.30 -14.51 -5.59
C SER A 58 -17.30 -13.50 -6.15
N TYR A 59 -18.38 -13.19 -5.43
CA TYR A 59 -19.33 -12.14 -5.82
C TYR A 59 -18.66 -10.75 -5.82
N MET A 60 -17.93 -10.41 -4.76
CA MET A 60 -17.23 -9.11 -4.63
C MET A 60 -16.16 -8.91 -5.72
N MET A 61 -15.52 -10.01 -6.15
CA MET A 61 -14.50 -10.03 -7.19
C MET A 61 -15.06 -10.30 -8.60
N SER A 62 -16.38 -10.42 -8.77
CA SER A 62 -16.98 -10.44 -10.09
C SER A 62 -16.70 -9.12 -10.83
N ASP A 63 -16.49 -9.17 -12.14
CA ASP A 63 -16.14 -7.97 -12.92
C ASP A 63 -17.16 -6.82 -12.73
N GLU A 64 -18.45 -7.14 -12.62
CA GLU A 64 -19.50 -6.15 -12.37
C GLU A 64 -19.33 -5.44 -11.02
N VAL A 65 -19.21 -6.20 -9.93
CA VAL A 65 -19.15 -5.66 -8.58
C VAL A 65 -17.81 -4.97 -8.33
N TYR A 66 -16.71 -5.57 -8.79
CA TYR A 66 -15.38 -5.01 -8.62
C TYR A 66 -15.18 -3.73 -9.44
N ARG A 67 -15.74 -3.66 -10.66
CA ARG A 67 -15.75 -2.42 -11.46
C ARG A 67 -16.48 -1.31 -10.72
N ARG A 68 -17.67 -1.60 -10.19
CA ARG A 68 -18.45 -0.63 -9.42
C ARG A 68 -17.70 -0.15 -8.18
N TYR A 69 -17.03 -1.06 -7.47
CA TYR A 69 -16.18 -0.70 -6.34
C TYR A 69 -15.02 0.21 -6.77
N ALA A 70 -14.35 -0.11 -7.88
CA ALA A 70 -13.25 0.69 -8.41
C ALA A 70 -13.69 2.10 -8.81
N ASP A 71 -14.86 2.22 -9.44
CA ASP A 71 -15.43 3.50 -9.86
C ASP A 71 -15.79 4.40 -8.68
N ILE A 72 -16.38 3.82 -7.63
CA ILE A 72 -16.77 4.58 -6.43
C ILE A 72 -15.53 4.92 -5.59
N GLY A 73 -14.60 3.98 -5.46
CA GLY A 73 -13.42 4.12 -4.61
C GLY A 73 -12.27 4.90 -5.24
N GLY A 74 -12.32 5.19 -6.54
CA GLY A 74 -11.20 5.80 -7.27
C GLY A 74 -9.92 4.95 -7.24
N VAL A 75 -10.05 3.62 -7.07
CA VAL A 75 -8.90 2.73 -7.01
C VAL A 75 -8.53 2.23 -8.41
N ILE A 76 -7.23 1.97 -8.62
CA ILE A 76 -6.78 1.26 -9.81
C ILE A 76 -7.11 -0.22 -9.65
N PRO A 77 -7.90 -0.83 -10.57
CA PRO A 77 -8.22 -2.24 -10.49
C PRO A 77 -6.98 -3.11 -10.63
N THR A 78 -6.94 -4.18 -9.84
CA THR A 78 -5.84 -5.15 -9.85
C THR A 78 -6.10 -6.33 -10.81
N THR A 79 -7.31 -6.43 -11.35
CA THR A 79 -7.68 -7.43 -12.36
C THR A 79 -7.45 -6.89 -13.77
N ALA A 80 -6.86 -7.70 -14.65
CA ALA A 80 -6.58 -7.30 -16.03
C ALA A 80 -7.85 -6.97 -16.83
N SER A 81 -8.98 -7.64 -16.53
CA SER A 81 -10.27 -7.41 -17.20
C SER A 81 -10.76 -5.97 -17.05
N ILE A 82 -10.51 -5.34 -15.90
CA ILE A 82 -11.00 -3.99 -15.58
C ILE A 82 -9.88 -2.96 -15.72
N GLY A 83 -8.65 -3.29 -15.26
CA GLY A 83 -7.51 -2.39 -15.34
C GLY A 83 -7.04 -2.07 -16.77
N SER A 84 -7.47 -2.87 -17.75
CA SER A 84 -7.19 -2.60 -19.18
C SER A 84 -8.24 -1.71 -19.86
N GLU A 85 -9.27 -1.27 -19.15
CA GLU A 85 -10.30 -0.37 -19.70
C GLU A 85 -9.71 1.01 -20.05
N PRO A 86 -10.19 1.67 -21.14
CA PRO A 86 -9.68 2.95 -21.61
C PRO A 86 -9.56 4.03 -20.52
N LYS A 87 -10.50 4.08 -19.58
CA LYS A 87 -10.48 5.07 -18.49
C LYS A 87 -9.22 5.01 -17.61
N TYR A 88 -8.56 3.87 -17.49
CA TYR A 88 -7.31 3.78 -16.71
C TYR A 88 -6.07 3.93 -17.58
N ARG A 89 -6.13 3.52 -18.84
CA ARG A 89 -4.99 3.52 -19.76
C ARG A 89 -4.79 4.85 -20.48
N ASP A 90 -5.89 5.53 -20.79
CA ASP A 90 -5.89 6.71 -21.65
C ASP A 90 -6.07 8.01 -20.84
N ASP A 91 -6.61 7.92 -19.62
CA ASP A 91 -6.67 9.07 -18.71
C ASP A 91 -5.24 9.48 -18.30
N PRO A 92 -4.84 10.74 -18.52
CA PRO A 92 -3.46 11.17 -18.32
C PRO A 92 -3.02 11.12 -16.86
N ASP A 93 -3.95 11.21 -15.91
CA ASP A 93 -3.67 11.17 -14.48
C ASP A 93 -3.67 9.72 -13.96
N LEU A 94 -4.65 8.92 -14.37
CA LEU A 94 -4.79 7.54 -13.89
C LEU A 94 -3.74 6.59 -14.48
N LYS A 95 -3.33 6.80 -15.74
CA LYS A 95 -2.32 5.95 -16.40
C LYS A 95 -1.00 5.92 -15.64
N VAL A 96 -0.65 7.01 -14.95
CA VAL A 96 0.58 7.10 -14.15
C VAL A 96 0.61 6.02 -13.07
N PHE A 97 -0.52 5.73 -12.44
CA PHE A 97 -0.60 4.68 -11.42
C PHE A 97 -0.57 3.26 -12.01
N VAL A 98 -1.05 3.08 -13.24
CA VAL A 98 -0.98 1.81 -13.97
C VAL A 98 0.46 1.52 -14.42
N GLU A 99 1.19 2.55 -14.83
CA GLU A 99 2.55 2.45 -15.38
C GLU A 99 3.65 2.48 -14.32
N GLN A 100 3.40 3.05 -13.14
CA GLN A 100 4.38 3.13 -12.06
C GLN A 100 4.87 1.74 -11.64
N GLU A 101 6.19 1.54 -11.69
CA GLU A 101 6.80 0.31 -11.23
C GLU A 101 6.58 0.10 -9.71
N MET A 102 6.15 -1.10 -9.34
CA MET A 102 5.88 -1.49 -7.95
C MET A 102 6.94 -2.48 -7.45
N ALA A 103 7.57 -2.16 -6.33
CA ALA A 103 8.38 -3.11 -5.59
C ALA A 103 7.48 -4.11 -4.85
N SER A 104 7.73 -5.41 -5.04
CA SER A 104 7.16 -6.43 -4.16
C SER A 104 7.80 -6.33 -2.78
N LEU A 105 7.03 -5.86 -1.80
CA LEU A 105 7.44 -5.89 -0.40
C LEU A 105 7.37 -7.34 0.09
N ARG A 106 8.52 -7.96 0.32
CA ARG A 106 8.57 -9.25 1.02
C ARG A 106 8.22 -9.01 2.48
N SER A 107 7.03 -9.45 2.88
CA SER A 107 6.68 -9.52 4.30
C SER A 107 7.65 -10.45 5.04
N PHE A 108 8.02 -10.06 6.24
CA PHE A 108 8.88 -10.82 7.14
C PHE A 108 8.26 -10.80 8.54
N PRO A 109 8.62 -11.76 9.43
CA PRO A 109 8.06 -11.78 10.78
C PRO A 109 8.27 -10.44 11.49
N LEU A 110 7.23 -9.88 12.09
CA LEU A 110 7.23 -8.59 12.79
C LEU A 110 7.37 -7.35 11.87
N ASP A 111 7.12 -7.46 10.57
CA ASP A 111 7.14 -6.35 9.61
C ASP A 111 6.37 -5.10 10.08
N GLN A 112 5.15 -5.28 10.59
CA GLN A 112 4.34 -4.18 11.11
C GLN A 112 5.04 -3.49 12.28
N ARG A 113 5.57 -4.27 13.24
CA ARG A 113 6.29 -3.71 14.40
C ARG A 113 7.58 -3.01 14.00
N VAL A 114 8.32 -3.55 13.03
CA VAL A 114 9.50 -2.86 12.46
C VAL A 114 9.09 -1.52 11.87
N THR A 115 8.02 -1.50 11.09
CA THR A 115 7.54 -0.28 10.41
C THR A 115 7.09 0.78 11.42
N GLU A 116 6.33 0.38 12.45
CA GLU A 116 5.91 1.27 13.54
C GLU A 116 7.11 1.86 14.30
N LEU A 117 8.08 1.01 14.65
CA LEU A 117 9.28 1.44 15.37
C LEU A 117 10.13 2.41 14.55
N LEU A 118 10.37 2.08 13.28
CA LEU A 118 11.10 2.95 12.36
C LEU A 118 10.37 4.29 12.15
N GLY A 119 9.03 4.25 12.01
CA GLY A 119 8.19 5.43 11.90
C GLY A 119 8.33 6.37 13.09
N ALA A 120 8.31 5.85 14.32
CA ALA A 120 8.50 6.65 15.54
C ALA A 120 9.89 7.32 15.60
N TYR A 121 10.93 6.66 15.08
CA TYR A 121 12.28 7.22 14.98
C TYR A 121 12.37 8.33 13.92
N ILE A 122 11.77 8.11 12.75
CA ILE A 122 11.67 9.13 11.69
C ILE A 122 10.93 10.36 12.21
N GLU A 123 9.82 10.17 12.94
CA GLU A 123 9.04 11.24 13.53
C GLU A 123 9.88 12.12 14.47
N ARG A 124 10.64 11.50 15.38
CA ARG A 124 11.55 12.23 16.30
C ARG A 124 12.62 13.02 15.55
N PHE A 125 13.16 12.47 14.46
CA PHE A 125 14.08 13.18 13.59
C PHE A 125 13.40 14.39 12.93
N CYS A 126 12.22 14.19 12.34
CA CYS A 126 11.46 15.26 11.68
C CYS A 126 11.10 16.43 12.62
N TYR A 127 10.83 16.15 13.90
CA TYR A 127 10.59 17.18 14.92
C TYR A 127 11.86 17.76 15.55
N GLY A 128 13.06 17.36 15.10
CA GLY A 128 14.34 17.88 15.60
C GLY A 128 14.72 17.37 17.00
N HIS A 129 14.09 16.31 17.48
CA HIS A 129 14.41 15.68 18.77
C HIS A 129 15.59 14.69 18.68
N MET A 130 16.08 14.41 17.46
CA MET A 130 17.18 13.48 17.21
C MET A 130 17.88 13.81 15.89
N ASP A 131 19.21 13.65 15.81
CA ASP A 131 19.94 13.76 14.54
C ASP A 131 19.81 12.48 13.69
N GLY A 132 20.02 12.61 12.38
CA GLY A 132 19.87 11.50 11.41
C GLY A 132 20.75 10.29 11.72
N PRO A 133 22.08 10.44 11.90
CA PRO A 133 22.95 9.32 12.25
C PRO A 133 22.54 8.60 13.55
N THR A 134 22.12 9.32 14.57
CA THR A 134 21.65 8.75 15.84
C THR A 134 20.32 8.04 15.68
N MET A 135 19.39 8.60 14.89
CA MET A 135 18.11 7.99 14.56
C MET A 135 18.31 6.63 13.89
N LEU A 136 19.16 6.54 12.87
CA LEU A 136 19.42 5.29 12.14
C LEU A 136 20.03 4.22 13.04
N ARG A 137 21.07 4.57 13.82
CA ARG A 137 21.72 3.62 14.74
C ARG A 137 20.75 3.09 15.79
N ARG A 138 19.95 3.96 16.40
CA ARG A 138 19.00 3.54 17.45
C ARG A 138 17.85 2.70 16.91
N ALA A 139 17.33 3.04 15.73
CA ALA A 139 16.33 2.23 15.06
C ALA A 139 16.87 0.82 14.78
N GLU A 140 18.09 0.72 14.25
CA GLU A 140 18.76 -0.56 14.00
C GLU A 140 18.92 -1.38 15.30
N ASP A 141 19.45 -0.78 16.38
CA ASP A 141 19.66 -1.46 17.66
C ASP A 141 18.35 -2.01 18.25
N ASP A 142 17.27 -1.22 18.22
CA ASP A 142 15.97 -1.65 18.73
C ASP A 142 15.33 -2.74 17.87
N ILE A 143 15.41 -2.62 16.53
CA ILE A 143 14.92 -3.65 15.60
C ILE A 143 15.68 -4.96 15.79
N ASN A 144 17.01 -4.91 15.94
CA ASN A 144 17.84 -6.09 16.19
C ASN A 144 17.49 -6.76 17.53
N ARG A 145 17.29 -5.96 18.59
CA ARG A 145 16.82 -6.48 19.89
C ARG A 145 15.45 -7.15 19.78
N MET A 146 14.53 -6.56 19.02
CA MET A 146 13.21 -7.14 18.77
C MET A 146 13.33 -8.51 18.08
N PHE A 147 14.18 -8.64 17.06
CA PHE A 147 14.38 -9.92 16.40
C PHE A 147 15.05 -10.96 17.29
N ALA A 148 16.01 -10.57 18.13
CA ALA A 148 16.65 -11.47 19.08
C ALA A 148 15.64 -12.07 20.07
N ALA A 149 14.82 -11.22 20.71
CA ALA A 149 13.78 -11.65 21.64
C ALA A 149 12.73 -12.58 20.98
N ASN A 150 12.41 -12.37 19.71
CA ASN A 150 11.48 -13.24 18.98
C ASN A 150 12.06 -14.62 18.66
N ARG A 151 13.39 -14.73 18.49
CA ARG A 151 14.05 -16.03 18.30
C ARG A 151 14.04 -16.85 19.59
N GLU A 152 14.24 -16.20 20.74
CA GLU A 152 14.24 -16.84 22.06
C GLU A 152 12.85 -17.35 22.46
N ASN A 153 11.78 -16.67 22.02
CA ASN A 153 10.40 -17.01 22.35
C ASN A 153 9.72 -17.99 21.39
N LYS A 154 10.40 -18.47 20.34
CA LYS A 154 9.83 -19.52 19.47
C LYS A 154 9.84 -20.85 20.22
N PRO A 155 8.68 -21.52 20.41
CA PRO A 155 8.67 -22.86 20.96
C PRO A 155 9.49 -23.79 20.06
N ALA A 156 10.30 -24.67 20.65
CA ALA A 156 10.97 -25.73 19.92
C ALA A 156 9.91 -26.58 19.21
N THR A 157 9.90 -26.53 17.89
CA THR A 157 9.05 -27.36 17.03
C THR A 157 9.52 -28.80 17.00
#